data_AF-A0A7K5ZMK0-F1
#
_entry.id   AF-A0A7K5ZMK0-F1
#
_cell.length_a   1.000
_cell.length_b   1.000
_cell.length_c   1.000
_cell.angle_alpha   90.00
_cell.angle_beta   90.00
_cell.angle_gamma   90.00
#
_symmetry.space_group_name_H-M   'P 1'
#
loop_
_entity.id
_entity.type
_entity.pdbx_description
1 polymer ?
#
loop_
_entity_poly.entity_id
_entity_poly.type
_entity_poly.pdbx_seq_one_letter_code
_entity_poly.pdbx_strand_id
1 'polypeptide(L)'
;VQPPEKPLQSEEWNRLKENFQLPEIFEEVMLNSMIRCNSPIDVAKSLLTHMAKRNGDVAYSVLVKYLALCVQQGQVSEICDVYDIMKVRFKILDTGAYSLFIKGLSNSDQWRMALTLLEEAKKIMLPSRTCYESCIKAASCHQEMKLAFELYHEMLAKDVVPTLDVLQSFFDFSRGMKGAELQEELFGILLYLRENQIYPHKTFMQSIKLWFESIPGRKWRGHLTNIKDSGQCPVCNHQLEDSNLTEEEYSNLSERIIRDVIHGTDTYRKTSPQEFEAFQTFVENRLPFDIVIDGLNVSHIKPRKMQCENV
;
A
#
# COMPACT_ATOMS: atom_id res chain seq x y z
N VAL A 1 -22.09 -0.81 19.20
CA VAL A 1 -22.11 -0.63 20.66
C VAL A 1 -21.11 0.46 21.00
N GLN A 2 -21.42 1.36 21.94
CA GLN A 2 -20.44 2.34 22.40
C GLN A 2 -19.51 1.66 23.42
N PRO A 3 -18.18 1.74 23.25
CA PRO A 3 -17.25 1.16 24.22
C PRO A 3 -17.28 1.97 25.52
N PRO A 4 -17.04 1.32 26.68
CA PRO A 4 -16.91 2.02 27.95
C PRO A 4 -15.75 3.02 27.93
N GLU A 5 -15.89 4.12 28.66
CA GLU A 5 -14.83 5.15 28.79
C GLU A 5 -13.75 4.74 29.80
N LYS A 6 -14.07 3.82 30.71
CA LYS A 6 -13.18 3.34 31.78
C LYS A 6 -13.18 1.81 31.87
N PRO A 7 -12.12 1.21 32.41
CA PRO A 7 -12.07 -0.23 32.69
C PRO A 7 -13.24 -0.67 33.56
N LEU A 8 -13.81 -1.84 33.25
CA LEU A 8 -14.96 -2.40 33.96
C LEU A 8 -14.60 -3.66 34.74
N GLN A 9 -15.32 -3.90 35.83
CA GLN A 9 -15.25 -5.15 36.59
C GLN A 9 -16.02 -6.28 35.88
N SER A 10 -15.83 -7.52 36.34
CA SER A 10 -16.43 -8.69 35.68
C SER A 10 -17.96 -8.67 35.71
N GLU A 11 -18.56 -8.17 36.80
CA GLU A 11 -20.01 -8.05 36.95
C GLU A 11 -20.59 -7.01 35.98
N GLU A 12 -19.86 -5.93 35.73
CA GLU A 12 -20.26 -4.88 34.77
C GLU A 12 -20.17 -5.40 33.32
N TRP A 13 -19.12 -6.16 32.99
CA TRP A 13 -19.02 -6.83 31.69
C TRP A 13 -20.14 -7.84 31.46
N ASN A 14 -20.51 -8.62 32.48
CA ASN A 14 -21.63 -9.55 32.40
C ASN A 14 -22.95 -8.82 32.11
N ARG A 15 -23.24 -7.72 32.83
CA ARG A 15 -24.44 -6.90 32.59
C ARG A 15 -24.49 -6.33 31.17
N LEU A 16 -23.37 -5.86 30.63
CA LEU A 16 -23.33 -5.35 29.26
C LEU A 16 -23.57 -6.45 28.23
N LYS A 17 -23.02 -7.65 28.47
CA LYS A 17 -23.19 -8.80 27.61
C LYS A 17 -24.63 -9.34 27.63
N GLU A 18 -25.25 -9.43 28.80
CA GLU A 18 -26.64 -9.87 28.97
C GLU A 18 -27.64 -8.94 28.28
N ASN A 19 -27.37 -7.63 28.29
CA ASN A 19 -28.20 -6.63 27.62
C ASN A 19 -27.94 -6.53 26.11
N PHE A 20 -26.99 -7.29 25.56
CA PHE A 20 -26.64 -7.26 24.16
C PHE A 20 -27.46 -8.29 23.37
N GLN A 21 -27.95 -7.90 22.19
CA GLN A 21 -28.87 -8.72 21.38
C GLN A 21 -28.31 -10.10 20.98
N LEU A 22 -26.98 -10.21 20.82
CA LEU A 22 -26.29 -11.45 20.42
C LEU A 22 -25.07 -11.69 21.32
N PRO A 23 -25.25 -12.25 22.53
CA PRO A 23 -24.18 -12.41 23.52
C PRO A 23 -22.97 -13.21 23.01
N GLU A 24 -23.15 -14.08 22.02
CA GLU A 24 -22.09 -14.95 21.47
C GLU A 24 -21.00 -14.15 20.75
N ILE A 25 -21.36 -13.03 20.12
CA ILE A 25 -20.44 -12.17 19.36
C ILE A 25 -20.10 -10.87 20.09
N PHE A 26 -20.56 -10.72 21.33
CA PHE A 26 -20.43 -9.49 22.11
C PHE A 26 -18.98 -9.01 22.20
N GLU A 27 -18.06 -9.89 22.60
CA GLU A 27 -16.66 -9.54 22.81
C GLU A 27 -15.97 -9.07 21.52
N GLU A 28 -16.28 -9.71 20.39
CA GLU A 28 -15.74 -9.31 19.09
C GLU A 28 -16.29 -7.96 18.63
N VAL A 29 -17.60 -7.74 18.77
CA VAL A 29 -18.25 -6.47 18.43
C VAL A 29 -17.75 -5.34 19.33
N MET A 30 -17.53 -5.63 20.61
CA MET A 30 -17.02 -4.66 21.58
C MET A 30 -15.59 -4.25 21.24
N LEU A 31 -14.68 -5.20 20.97
CA LEU A 31 -13.31 -4.88 20.55
C LEU A 31 -13.26 -4.14 19.21
N ASN A 32 -14.08 -4.52 18.23
CA ASN A 32 -14.18 -3.78 16.97
C ASN A 32 -14.64 -2.33 17.22
N SER A 33 -15.56 -2.12 18.18
CA SER A 33 -16.00 -0.79 18.58
C SER A 33 -14.87 -0.01 19.28
N MET A 34 -14.06 -0.67 20.12
CA MET A 34 -12.88 -0.07 20.77
C MET A 34 -11.81 0.34 19.75
N ILE A 35 -11.52 -0.48 18.74
CA ILE A 35 -10.60 -0.15 17.64
C ILE A 35 -11.07 1.10 16.90
N ARG A 36 -12.35 1.10 16.48
CA ARG A 36 -12.94 2.22 15.74
C ARG A 36 -12.95 3.52 16.54
N CYS A 37 -13.20 3.44 17.84
CA CYS A 37 -13.23 4.61 18.73
C CYS A 37 -11.85 4.94 19.33
N ASN A 38 -10.80 4.20 18.99
CA ASN A 38 -9.48 4.28 19.60
C ASN A 38 -9.54 4.31 21.14
N SER A 39 -10.35 3.43 21.74
CA SER A 39 -10.60 3.42 23.19
C SER A 39 -9.33 3.14 23.99
N PRO A 40 -9.22 3.61 25.25
CA PRO A 40 -8.04 3.37 26.08
C PRO A 40 -7.74 1.88 26.23
N ILE A 41 -6.47 1.52 26.15
CA ILE A 41 -6.03 0.12 26.16
C ILE A 41 -6.50 -0.62 27.41
N ASP A 42 -6.55 0.06 28.56
CA ASP A 42 -7.00 -0.51 29.84
C ASP A 42 -8.45 -1.02 29.81
N VAL A 43 -9.30 -0.40 28.98
CA VAL A 43 -10.69 -0.88 28.81
C VAL A 43 -10.67 -2.23 28.10
N ALA A 44 -9.89 -2.37 27.04
CA ALA A 44 -9.72 -3.64 26.33
C ALA A 44 -9.05 -4.70 27.22
N LYS A 45 -8.04 -4.34 28.02
CA LYS A 45 -7.41 -5.23 29.00
C LYS A 45 -8.40 -5.73 30.05
N SER A 46 -9.31 -4.88 30.52
CA SER A 46 -10.35 -5.29 31.47
C SER A 46 -11.30 -6.33 30.87
N LEU A 47 -11.66 -6.18 29.58
CA LEU A 47 -12.47 -7.16 28.85
C LEU A 47 -11.72 -8.48 28.69
N LEU A 48 -10.45 -8.45 28.29
CA LEU A 48 -9.61 -9.65 28.17
C LEU A 48 -9.47 -10.38 29.51
N THR A 49 -9.26 -9.64 30.60
CA THR A 49 -9.16 -10.20 31.95
C THR A 49 -10.45 -10.88 32.37
N HIS A 50 -11.60 -10.25 32.08
CA HIS A 50 -12.90 -10.84 32.32
C HIS A 50 -13.09 -12.14 31.52
N MET A 51 -12.73 -12.14 30.23
CA MET A 51 -12.82 -13.33 29.37
C MET A 51 -11.93 -14.47 29.87
N ALA A 52 -10.68 -14.17 30.24
CA ALA A 52 -9.75 -15.15 30.78
C ALA A 52 -10.27 -15.78 32.08
N LYS A 53 -10.85 -14.98 32.98
CA LYS A 53 -11.48 -15.48 34.22
C LYS A 53 -12.70 -16.35 33.95
N ARG A 54 -13.55 -15.98 32.98
CA ARG A 54 -14.81 -16.67 32.69
C ARG A 54 -14.60 -17.97 31.92
N ASN A 55 -13.76 -17.94 30.90
CA ASN A 55 -13.59 -19.03 29.95
C ASN A 55 -12.34 -19.87 30.24
N GLY A 56 -11.50 -19.46 31.20
CA GLY A 56 -10.17 -20.01 31.41
C GLY A 56 -9.17 -19.62 30.31
N ASP A 57 -9.64 -18.95 29.24
CA ASP A 57 -8.83 -18.64 28.09
C ASP A 57 -9.38 -17.49 27.21
N VAL A 58 -8.54 -16.92 26.34
CA VAL A 58 -8.89 -15.88 25.36
C VAL A 58 -8.76 -16.41 23.94
N ALA A 59 -9.82 -16.31 23.13
CA ALA A 59 -9.83 -16.79 21.75
C ALA A 59 -8.81 -16.04 20.85
N TYR A 60 -8.29 -16.73 19.83
CA TYR A 60 -7.34 -16.17 18.86
C TYR A 60 -7.87 -14.90 18.19
N SER A 61 -9.12 -14.92 17.70
CA SER A 61 -9.76 -13.79 17.02
C SER A 61 -9.88 -12.53 17.89
N VAL A 62 -9.90 -12.70 19.21
CA VAL A 62 -9.98 -11.62 20.21
C VAL A 62 -8.59 -11.04 20.45
N LEU A 63 -7.56 -11.89 20.57
CA LEU A 63 -6.16 -11.45 20.68
C LEU A 63 -5.71 -10.67 19.45
N VAL A 64 -6.09 -11.08 18.23
CA VAL A 64 -5.78 -10.33 17.00
C VAL A 64 -6.43 -8.93 17.00
N LYS A 65 -7.67 -8.81 17.48
CA LYS A 65 -8.34 -7.50 17.59
C LYS A 65 -7.68 -6.62 18.67
N TYR A 66 -7.33 -7.20 19.80
CA TYR A 66 -6.57 -6.48 20.83
C TYR A 66 -5.21 -6.01 20.30
N LEU A 67 -4.47 -6.88 19.61
CA LEU A 67 -3.22 -6.55 18.94
C LEU A 67 -3.39 -5.40 17.96
N ALA A 68 -4.46 -5.38 17.15
CA ALA A 68 -4.73 -4.28 16.24
C ALA A 68 -4.89 -2.93 16.98
N LEU A 69 -5.56 -2.92 18.13
CA LEU A 69 -5.66 -1.74 19.00
C LEU A 69 -4.29 -1.34 19.56
N CYS A 70 -3.49 -2.29 20.04
CA CYS A 70 -2.14 -2.04 20.54
C CYS A 70 -1.25 -1.40 19.45
N VAL A 71 -1.28 -1.94 18.23
CA VAL A 71 -0.54 -1.43 17.07
C VAL A 71 -0.98 -0.01 16.71
N GLN A 72 -2.30 0.26 16.73
CA GLN A 72 -2.84 1.60 16.45
C GLN A 72 -2.40 2.63 17.49
N GLN A 73 -2.22 2.22 18.74
CA GLN A 73 -1.81 3.10 19.84
C GLN A 73 -0.29 3.11 20.12
N GLY A 74 0.50 2.32 19.38
CA GLY A 74 1.94 2.21 19.61
C GLY A 74 2.30 1.56 20.95
N GLN A 75 1.45 0.68 21.50
CA GLN A 75 1.67 0.00 22.78
C GLN A 75 2.63 -1.19 22.61
N VAL A 76 3.92 -0.90 22.47
CA VAL A 76 4.96 -1.91 22.16
C VAL A 76 5.05 -3.01 23.21
N SER A 77 4.94 -2.68 24.50
CA SER A 77 4.95 -3.69 25.58
C SER A 77 3.80 -4.69 25.42
N GLU A 78 2.58 -4.19 25.15
CA GLU A 78 1.41 -5.04 24.95
C GLU A 78 1.53 -5.89 23.68
N ILE A 79 2.14 -5.36 22.62
CA ILE A 79 2.40 -6.11 21.39
C ILE A 79 3.31 -7.32 21.68
N CYS A 80 4.36 -7.11 22.47
CA CYS A 80 5.27 -8.19 22.88
C CYS A 80 4.59 -9.21 23.79
N ASP A 81 3.82 -8.76 24.78
CA ASP A 81 3.06 -9.66 25.67
C ASP A 81 2.09 -10.53 24.87
N VAL A 82 1.37 -9.94 23.90
CA VAL A 82 0.45 -10.68 23.02
C VAL A 82 1.21 -11.65 22.12
N TYR A 83 2.39 -11.27 21.62
CA TYR A 83 3.23 -12.16 20.82
C TYR A 83 3.63 -13.41 21.62
N ASP A 84 4.10 -13.23 22.85
CA ASP A 84 4.49 -14.33 23.73
C ASP A 84 3.31 -15.25 24.06
N ILE A 85 2.15 -14.67 24.40
CA ILE A 85 0.90 -15.41 24.65
C ILE A 85 0.52 -16.23 23.41
N MET A 86 0.52 -15.61 22.23
CA MET A 86 0.09 -16.27 21.01
C MET A 86 1.06 -17.36 20.55
N LYS A 87 2.37 -17.16 20.72
CA LYS A 87 3.41 -18.14 20.35
C LYS A 87 3.38 -19.38 21.24
N VAL A 88 3.08 -19.23 22.54
CA VAL A 88 2.94 -20.35 23.47
C VAL A 88 1.67 -21.15 23.19
N ARG A 89 0.58 -20.47 22.82
CA ARG A 89 -0.76 -21.07 22.76
C ARG A 89 -1.16 -21.57 21.37
N PHE A 90 -0.64 -20.97 20.31
CA PHE A 90 -1.00 -21.29 18.93
C PHE A 90 0.23 -21.71 18.14
N LYS A 91 0.14 -22.86 17.47
CA LYS A 91 1.26 -23.42 16.70
C LYS A 91 1.61 -22.61 15.45
N ILE A 92 0.62 -21.96 14.84
CA ILE A 92 0.76 -21.22 13.59
C ILE A 92 -0.04 -19.93 13.74
N LEU A 93 0.58 -18.81 13.38
CA LEU A 93 -0.09 -17.51 13.26
C LEU A 93 -0.43 -17.27 11.79
N ASP A 94 -1.58 -16.66 11.55
CA ASP A 94 -2.01 -16.29 10.20
C ASP A 94 -1.29 -15.04 9.69
N THR A 95 -1.44 -14.77 8.39
CA THR A 95 -0.82 -13.61 7.72
C THR A 95 -1.26 -12.28 8.35
N GLY A 96 -2.49 -12.23 8.86
CA GLY A 96 -3.05 -11.06 9.55
C GLY A 96 -2.30 -10.73 10.83
N ALA A 97 -2.10 -11.72 11.70
CA ALA A 97 -1.35 -11.55 12.94
C ALA A 97 0.11 -11.17 12.68
N TYR A 98 0.81 -11.88 11.77
CA TYR A 98 2.19 -11.51 11.40
C TYR A 98 2.29 -10.07 10.88
N SER A 99 1.36 -9.66 10.02
CA SER A 99 1.35 -8.29 9.48
C SER A 99 1.17 -7.25 10.59
N LEU A 100 0.33 -7.53 11.59
CA LEU A 100 0.15 -6.64 12.75
C LEU A 100 1.39 -6.58 13.64
N PHE A 101 1.98 -7.74 13.99
CA PHE A 101 3.20 -7.76 14.80
C PHE A 101 4.34 -7.02 14.12
N ILE A 102 4.61 -7.34 12.84
CA ILE A 102 5.67 -6.69 12.06
C ILE A 102 5.41 -5.18 12.00
N LYS A 103 4.19 -4.75 11.63
CA LYS A 103 3.84 -3.33 11.57
C LYS A 103 4.03 -2.60 12.90
N GLY A 104 3.58 -3.20 14.00
CA GLY A 104 3.68 -2.62 15.32
C GLY A 104 5.12 -2.48 15.81
N LEU A 105 5.92 -3.54 15.63
CA LEU A 105 7.30 -3.60 16.08
C LEU A 105 8.25 -2.77 15.20
N SER A 106 8.01 -2.70 13.89
CA SER A 106 8.78 -1.89 12.95
C SER A 106 8.75 -0.40 13.28
N ASN A 107 7.68 0.09 13.92
CA ASN A 107 7.54 1.49 14.35
C ASN A 107 8.12 1.75 15.76
N SER A 108 8.96 0.85 16.27
CA SER A 108 9.51 0.90 17.62
C SER A 108 10.98 0.55 17.66
N ASP A 109 11.61 0.71 18.83
CA ASP A 109 12.99 0.25 19.06
C ASP A 109 13.17 -1.28 18.90
N GLN A 110 12.07 -2.03 18.84
CA GLN A 110 12.07 -3.48 18.58
C GLN A 110 11.99 -3.84 17.09
N TRP A 111 12.27 -2.92 16.17
CA TRP A 111 12.20 -3.16 14.73
C TRP A 111 13.06 -4.35 14.24
N ARG A 112 14.15 -4.69 14.95
CA ARG A 112 14.95 -5.91 14.68
C ARG A 112 14.15 -7.19 14.92
N MET A 113 13.24 -7.20 15.88
CA MET A 113 12.30 -8.30 16.06
C MET A 113 11.32 -8.39 14.89
N ALA A 114 10.88 -7.25 14.35
CA ALA A 114 10.03 -7.24 13.15
C ALA A 114 10.73 -7.90 11.93
N LEU A 115 12.03 -7.67 11.74
CA LEU A 115 12.82 -8.37 10.71
C LEU A 115 12.86 -9.88 10.96
N THR A 116 13.09 -10.30 12.21
CA THR A 116 13.09 -11.71 12.58
C THR A 116 11.73 -12.35 12.25
N LEU A 117 10.63 -11.67 12.57
CA LEU A 117 9.27 -12.13 12.26
C LEU A 117 9.00 -12.19 10.76
N LEU A 118 9.53 -11.24 9.98
CA LEU A 118 9.46 -11.29 8.53
C LEU A 118 10.17 -12.54 7.98
N GLU A 119 11.37 -12.87 8.48
CA GLU A 119 12.09 -14.10 8.11
C GLU A 119 11.37 -15.38 8.55
N GLU A 120 10.74 -15.38 9.73
CA GLU A 120 9.89 -16.50 10.16
C GLU A 120 8.68 -16.66 9.24
N ALA A 121 8.00 -15.57 8.90
CA ALA A 121 6.85 -15.58 7.99
C ALA A 121 7.23 -16.11 6.61
N LYS A 122 8.38 -15.70 6.05
CA LYS A 122 8.90 -16.18 4.75
C LYS A 122 9.08 -17.70 4.68
N LYS A 123 9.32 -18.37 5.82
CA LYS A 123 9.50 -19.84 5.88
C LYS A 123 8.20 -20.61 5.76
N ILE A 124 7.06 -19.98 6.08
CA ILE A 124 5.76 -20.64 6.18
C ILE A 124 4.70 -20.07 5.22
N MET A 125 4.88 -18.85 4.74
CA MET A 125 3.94 -18.16 3.86
C MET A 125 4.60 -17.07 3.01
N LEU A 126 3.88 -16.54 2.04
CA LEU A 126 4.27 -15.30 1.34
C LEU A 126 3.90 -14.09 2.24
N PRO A 127 4.87 -13.30 2.73
CA PRO A 127 4.55 -12.12 3.54
C PRO A 127 3.74 -11.09 2.74
N SER A 128 2.88 -10.36 3.44
CA SER A 128 2.08 -9.30 2.81
C SER A 128 2.96 -8.11 2.41
N ARG A 129 2.44 -7.27 1.51
CA ARG A 129 3.04 -5.96 1.17
C ARG A 129 3.38 -5.15 2.43
N THR A 130 2.44 -5.10 3.38
CA THR A 130 2.62 -4.37 4.65
C THR A 130 3.80 -4.90 5.44
N CYS A 131 4.06 -6.21 5.46
CA CYS A 131 5.22 -6.77 6.16
C CYS A 131 6.54 -6.24 5.58
N TYR A 132 6.71 -6.32 4.25
CA TYR A 132 7.91 -5.81 3.59
C TYR A 132 8.07 -4.31 3.80
N GLU A 133 7.02 -3.52 3.54
CA GLU A 133 7.09 -2.06 3.64
C GLU A 133 7.38 -1.57 5.07
N SER A 134 6.82 -2.23 6.09
CA SER A 134 7.12 -1.92 7.50
C SER A 134 8.60 -2.16 7.83
N CYS A 135 9.17 -3.29 7.40
CA CYS A 135 10.58 -3.58 7.60
C CYS A 135 11.51 -2.67 6.80
N ILE A 136 11.17 -2.35 5.54
CA ILE A 136 11.93 -1.42 4.70
C ILE A 136 12.00 -0.03 5.35
N LYS A 137 10.85 0.53 5.75
CA LYS A 137 10.78 1.84 6.40
C LYS A 137 11.57 1.88 7.71
N ALA A 138 11.48 0.82 8.51
CA ALA A 138 12.25 0.73 9.74
C ALA A 138 13.76 0.70 9.47
N ALA A 139 14.21 -0.15 8.54
CA ALA A 139 15.62 -0.21 8.15
C ALA A 139 16.12 1.15 7.61
N SER A 140 15.34 1.82 6.76
CA SER A 140 15.67 3.17 6.26
C SER A 140 15.74 4.20 7.39
N CYS A 141 14.79 4.20 8.33
CA CYS A 141 14.77 5.11 9.48
C CYS A 141 16.02 4.95 10.36
N HIS A 142 16.48 3.69 10.54
CA HIS A 142 17.69 3.35 11.26
C HIS A 142 18.97 3.43 10.41
N GLN A 143 18.91 4.05 9.22
CA GLN A 143 20.04 4.28 8.32
C GLN A 143 20.71 3.00 7.77
N GLU A 144 20.02 1.86 7.83
CA GLU A 144 20.45 0.59 7.25
C GLU A 144 19.96 0.45 5.81
N MET A 145 20.38 1.39 4.96
CA MET A 145 19.89 1.51 3.58
C MET A 145 20.18 0.27 2.73
N LYS A 146 21.32 -0.40 2.95
CA LYS A 146 21.64 -1.64 2.24
C LYS A 146 20.58 -2.72 2.48
N LEU A 147 20.22 -2.94 3.74
CA LEU A 147 19.16 -3.88 4.11
C LEU A 147 17.80 -3.45 3.56
N ALA A 148 17.50 -2.14 3.61
CA ALA A 148 16.26 -1.61 3.06
C ALA A 148 16.12 -1.91 1.54
N PHE A 149 17.20 -1.74 0.77
CA PHE A 149 17.21 -2.08 -0.66
C PHE A 149 17.20 -3.59 -0.92
N GLU A 150 17.90 -4.40 -0.12
CA GLU A 150 17.81 -5.87 -0.21
C GLU A 150 16.35 -6.35 -0.05
N LEU A 151 15.63 -5.82 0.94
CA LEU A 151 14.22 -6.13 1.16
C LEU A 151 13.32 -5.60 0.05
N TYR A 152 13.62 -4.43 -0.50
CA TYR A 152 12.89 -3.86 -1.64
C TYR A 152 13.04 -4.70 -2.91
N HIS A 153 14.26 -5.12 -3.25
CA HIS A 153 14.51 -5.99 -4.39
C HIS A 153 13.86 -7.37 -4.21
N GLU A 154 13.91 -7.92 -2.99
CA GLU A 154 13.20 -9.17 -2.70
C GLU A 154 11.68 -9.02 -2.87
N MET A 155 11.11 -7.88 -2.44
CA MET A 155 9.71 -7.55 -2.59
C MET A 155 9.30 -7.49 -4.08
N LEU A 156 10.11 -6.84 -4.92
CA LEU A 156 9.91 -6.79 -6.37
C LEU A 156 10.04 -8.15 -7.04
N ALA A 157 11.04 -8.94 -6.66
CA ALA A 157 11.27 -10.28 -7.20
C ALA A 157 10.12 -11.27 -6.90
N LYS A 158 9.25 -10.92 -5.95
CA LYS A 158 8.04 -11.68 -5.59
C LYS A 158 6.75 -11.06 -6.15
N ASP A 159 6.87 -10.15 -7.12
CA ASP A 159 5.77 -9.41 -7.75
C ASP A 159 4.91 -8.61 -6.74
N VAL A 160 5.50 -8.23 -5.60
CA VAL A 160 4.81 -7.40 -4.60
C VAL A 160 5.08 -5.93 -4.94
N VAL A 161 4.07 -5.27 -5.51
CA VAL A 161 4.19 -3.87 -5.93
C VAL A 161 4.35 -2.92 -4.73
N PRO A 162 5.39 -2.06 -4.70
CA PRO A 162 5.62 -1.09 -3.63
C PRO A 162 4.63 0.08 -3.69
N THR A 163 4.23 0.59 -2.53
CA THR A 163 3.48 1.85 -2.43
C THR A 163 4.39 3.07 -2.64
N LEU A 164 3.79 4.18 -3.06
CA LEU A 164 4.49 5.46 -3.13
C LEU A 164 5.08 5.89 -1.77
N ASP A 165 4.46 5.49 -0.67
CA ASP A 165 4.90 5.84 0.68
C ASP A 165 6.22 5.13 1.07
N VAL A 166 6.40 3.84 0.72
CA VAL A 166 7.69 3.18 0.92
C VAL A 166 8.76 3.75 -0.01
N LEU A 167 8.41 4.05 -1.28
CA LEU A 167 9.34 4.67 -2.22
C LEU A 167 9.77 6.07 -1.75
N GLN A 168 8.84 6.88 -1.25
CA GLN A 168 9.13 8.19 -0.67
C GLN A 168 10.10 8.07 0.51
N SER A 169 9.90 7.06 1.37
CA SER A 169 10.74 6.88 2.57
C SER A 169 12.23 6.73 2.26
N PHE A 170 12.58 6.09 1.13
CA PHE A 170 13.97 5.99 0.68
C PHE A 170 14.61 7.37 0.46
N PHE A 171 13.89 8.33 -0.13
CA PHE A 171 14.39 9.70 -0.34
C PHE A 171 14.38 10.53 0.94
N ASP A 172 13.42 10.28 1.84
CA ASP A 172 13.35 10.99 3.12
C ASP A 172 14.53 10.62 4.03
N PHE A 173 14.89 9.34 4.10
CA PHE A 173 15.93 8.85 5.00
C PHE A 173 17.34 8.86 4.41
N SER A 174 17.50 9.08 3.10
CA SER A 174 18.81 9.11 2.43
C SER A 174 19.43 10.51 2.27
N ARG A 175 18.79 11.55 2.81
CA ARG A 175 19.26 12.94 2.65
C ARG A 175 20.64 13.14 3.25
N GLY A 176 21.56 13.72 2.46
CA GLY A 176 22.94 13.99 2.86
C GLY A 176 23.84 12.75 2.97
N MET A 177 23.30 11.54 2.74
CA MET A 177 24.10 10.32 2.70
C MET A 177 25.04 10.33 1.48
N LYS A 178 26.15 9.61 1.60
CA LYS A 178 27.17 9.44 0.55
C LYS A 178 27.24 7.98 0.13
N GLY A 179 27.54 7.75 -1.14
CA GLY A 179 27.72 6.41 -1.69
C GLY A 179 27.20 6.36 -3.12
N ALA A 180 28.02 5.90 -4.06
CA ALA A 180 27.60 5.74 -5.45
C ALA A 180 26.46 4.71 -5.56
N GLU A 181 26.61 3.57 -4.87
CA GLU A 181 25.61 2.49 -4.81
C GLU A 181 24.23 3.00 -4.35
N LEU A 182 24.18 3.80 -3.28
CA LEU A 182 22.92 4.38 -2.79
C LEU A 182 22.29 5.33 -3.81
N GLN A 183 23.09 6.12 -4.53
CA GLN A 183 22.58 7.02 -5.57
C GLN A 183 22.04 6.24 -6.76
N GLU A 184 22.72 5.17 -7.17
CA GLU A 184 22.28 4.28 -8.25
C GLU A 184 20.92 3.64 -7.92
N GLU A 185 20.75 3.15 -6.69
CA GLU A 185 19.48 2.58 -6.23
C GLU A 185 18.32 3.60 -6.25
N LEU A 186 18.58 4.83 -5.78
CA LEU A 186 17.57 5.90 -5.80
C LEU A 186 17.23 6.35 -7.22
N PHE A 187 18.21 6.37 -8.14
CA PHE A 187 17.93 6.57 -9.56
C PHE A 187 17.13 5.41 -10.15
N GLY A 188 17.39 4.17 -9.73
CA GLY A 188 16.57 3.01 -10.07
C GLY A 188 15.10 3.19 -9.71
N ILE A 189 14.80 3.76 -8.53
CA ILE A 189 13.42 4.11 -8.17
C ILE A 189 12.83 5.17 -9.10
N LEU A 190 13.58 6.22 -9.47
CA LEU A 190 13.08 7.24 -10.41
C LEU A 190 12.81 6.66 -11.80
N LEU A 191 13.65 5.73 -12.27
CA LEU A 191 13.44 4.99 -13.52
C LEU A 191 12.20 4.11 -13.43
N TYR A 192 12.04 3.36 -12.34
CA TYR A 192 10.83 2.57 -12.09
C TYR A 192 9.55 3.41 -12.16
N LEU A 193 9.55 4.61 -11.56
CA LEU A 193 8.41 5.54 -11.63
C LEU A 193 8.14 5.98 -13.08
N ARG A 194 9.19 6.31 -13.84
CA ARG A 194 9.07 6.72 -15.26
C ARG A 194 8.53 5.59 -16.13
N GLU A 195 9.14 4.41 -16.05
CA GLU A 195 8.82 3.24 -16.89
C GLU A 195 7.40 2.73 -16.66
N ASN A 196 6.88 2.89 -15.43
CA ASN A 196 5.52 2.50 -15.08
C ASN A 196 4.51 3.65 -15.12
N GLN A 197 4.90 4.84 -15.61
CA GLN A 197 4.08 6.06 -15.66
C GLN A 197 3.41 6.40 -14.31
N ILE A 198 4.15 6.19 -13.22
CA ILE A 198 3.68 6.45 -11.87
C ILE A 198 4.07 7.88 -11.49
N TYR A 199 3.06 8.74 -11.32
CA TYR A 199 3.27 10.14 -10.96
C TYR A 199 3.22 10.33 -9.42
N PRO A 200 4.32 10.74 -8.78
CA PRO A 200 4.35 10.96 -7.34
C PRO A 200 3.44 12.11 -6.89
N HIS A 201 2.84 11.97 -5.71
CA HIS A 201 2.15 13.09 -5.08
C HIS A 201 3.12 14.18 -4.59
N LYS A 202 2.59 15.36 -4.30
CA LYS A 202 3.36 16.57 -3.97
C LYS A 202 4.40 16.36 -2.86
N THR A 203 4.06 15.62 -1.80
CA THR A 203 5.01 15.35 -0.69
C THR A 203 6.19 14.50 -1.16
N PHE A 204 5.96 13.49 -2.01
CA PHE A 204 7.02 12.65 -2.54
C PHE A 204 7.90 13.46 -3.51
N MET A 205 7.32 14.29 -4.37
CA MET A 205 8.10 15.23 -5.20
C MET A 205 8.98 16.17 -4.35
N GLN A 206 8.49 16.61 -3.19
CA GLN A 206 9.28 17.41 -2.25
C GLN A 206 10.43 16.60 -1.64
N SER A 207 10.22 15.33 -1.29
CA SER A 207 11.27 14.43 -0.79
C SER A 207 12.38 14.21 -1.83
N ILE A 208 12.02 13.95 -3.09
CA ILE A 208 12.96 13.80 -4.21
C ILE A 208 13.76 15.10 -4.38
N LYS A 209 13.09 16.26 -4.41
CA LYS A 209 13.73 17.57 -4.48
C LYS A 209 14.79 17.75 -3.38
N LEU A 210 14.39 17.53 -2.13
CA LEU A 210 15.26 17.73 -0.96
C LEU A 210 16.44 16.75 -0.97
N TRP A 211 16.23 15.53 -1.45
CA TRP A 211 17.31 14.58 -1.66
C TRP A 211 18.35 15.09 -2.67
N PHE A 212 17.93 15.50 -3.88
CA PHE A 212 18.85 16.04 -4.89
C PHE A 212 19.67 17.24 -4.37
N GLU A 213 19.01 18.16 -3.66
CA GLU A 213 19.66 19.33 -3.05
C GLU A 213 20.62 18.98 -1.91
N SER A 214 20.46 17.80 -1.31
CA SER A 214 21.33 17.32 -0.22
C SER A 214 22.60 16.62 -0.71
N ILE A 215 22.73 16.32 -2.01
CA ILE A 215 23.86 15.55 -2.55
C ILE A 215 25.18 16.34 -2.38
N PRO A 216 26.16 15.86 -1.58
CA PRO A 216 27.38 16.59 -1.30
C PRO A 216 28.22 16.85 -2.56
N GLY A 217 28.74 18.06 -2.71
CA GLY A 217 29.60 18.45 -3.85
C GLY A 217 28.83 18.73 -5.15
N ARG A 218 27.51 18.54 -5.19
CA ARG A 218 26.66 18.94 -6.30
C ARG A 218 25.95 20.26 -5.96
N LYS A 219 25.55 21.02 -6.99
CA LYS A 219 24.83 22.30 -6.86
C LYS A 219 23.42 22.20 -7.44
N TRP A 220 22.70 21.14 -7.08
CA TRP A 220 21.31 20.98 -7.50
C TRP A 220 20.41 22.04 -6.86
N ARG A 221 19.45 22.55 -7.63
CA ARG A 221 18.36 23.41 -7.14
C ARG A 221 17.06 22.93 -7.77
N GLY A 222 16.16 22.39 -6.96
CA GLY A 222 14.85 21.95 -7.43
C GLY A 222 13.81 23.06 -7.31
N HIS A 223 12.79 23.01 -8.15
CA HIS A 223 11.62 23.89 -8.08
C HIS A 223 10.37 23.07 -8.40
N LEU A 224 9.35 23.16 -7.56
CA LEU A 224 8.03 22.64 -7.90
C LEU A 224 7.30 23.69 -8.73
N THR A 225 6.85 23.31 -9.92
CA THR A 225 6.20 24.22 -10.86
C THR A 225 5.11 23.49 -11.63
N ASN A 226 4.27 24.26 -12.34
CA ASN A 226 3.25 23.74 -13.22
C ASN A 226 3.68 23.97 -14.67
N ILE A 227 3.53 22.93 -15.49
CA ILE A 227 3.84 22.98 -16.92
C ILE A 227 2.66 23.64 -17.64
N LYS A 228 2.97 24.59 -18.53
CA LYS A 228 1.97 25.22 -19.40
C LYS A 228 1.60 24.26 -20.53
N ASP A 229 0.48 24.52 -21.20
CA ASP A 229 0.02 23.72 -22.34
C ASP A 229 1.06 23.57 -23.48
N SER A 230 2.07 24.45 -23.53
CA SER A 230 3.19 24.33 -24.46
C SER A 230 4.16 23.17 -24.16
N GLY A 231 4.04 22.50 -23.01
CA GLY A 231 4.99 21.47 -22.57
C GLY A 231 6.36 22.01 -22.14
N GLN A 232 6.56 23.34 -22.13
CA GLN A 232 7.81 23.95 -21.73
C GLN A 232 7.82 24.26 -20.23
N CYS A 233 8.90 23.86 -19.54
CA CYS A 233 9.09 24.16 -18.12
C CYS A 233 9.36 25.66 -17.92
N PRO A 234 8.58 26.39 -17.09
CA PRO A 234 8.75 27.83 -16.90
C PRO A 234 9.97 28.21 -16.04
N VAL A 235 10.65 27.23 -15.42
CA VAL A 235 11.81 27.46 -14.55
C VAL A 235 13.13 27.28 -15.30
N CYS A 236 13.27 26.17 -16.03
CA CYS A 236 14.51 25.86 -16.76
C CYS A 236 14.39 26.02 -18.28
N ASN A 237 13.21 26.37 -18.80
CA ASN A 237 12.90 26.50 -20.22
C ASN A 237 13.10 25.21 -21.04
N HIS A 238 13.29 24.07 -20.39
CA HIS A 238 13.41 22.77 -21.04
C HIS A 238 12.04 22.34 -21.57
N GLN A 239 12.03 21.81 -22.80
CA GLN A 239 10.84 21.21 -23.41
C GLN A 239 10.69 19.78 -22.89
N LEU A 240 9.52 19.42 -22.38
CA LEU A 240 9.25 18.04 -22.01
C LEU A 240 9.27 17.14 -23.26
N GLU A 241 9.71 15.91 -23.08
CA GLU A 241 9.66 14.87 -24.10
C GLU A 241 8.21 14.67 -24.57
N ASP A 242 8.03 14.51 -25.88
CA ASP A 242 6.74 14.17 -26.46
C ASP A 242 6.43 12.69 -26.17
N SER A 243 5.17 12.36 -25.93
CA SER A 243 4.70 10.99 -25.64
C SER A 243 4.58 10.11 -26.89
N ASN A 244 5.16 10.52 -28.02
CA ASN A 244 5.07 9.75 -29.27
C ASN A 244 5.82 8.43 -29.12
N LEU A 245 5.11 7.33 -29.38
CA LEU A 245 5.71 6.01 -29.51
C LEU A 245 6.52 5.94 -30.80
N THR A 246 7.68 5.30 -30.75
CA THR A 246 8.37 4.85 -31.96
C THR A 246 7.53 3.79 -32.69
N GLU A 247 7.76 3.60 -34.00
CA GLU A 247 7.06 2.55 -34.77
C GLU A 247 7.28 1.15 -34.18
N GLU A 248 8.47 0.89 -33.61
CA GLU A 248 8.79 -0.37 -32.95
C GLU A 248 8.00 -0.56 -31.65
N GLU A 249 7.94 0.47 -30.79
CA GLU A 249 7.15 0.44 -29.55
C GLU A 249 5.65 0.28 -29.84
N TYR A 250 5.14 1.00 -30.85
CA TYR A 250 3.76 0.87 -31.29
C TYR A 250 3.46 -0.54 -31.78
N SER A 251 4.33 -1.12 -32.62
CA SER A 251 4.15 -2.47 -33.16
C SER A 251 4.15 -3.52 -32.04
N ASN A 252 5.11 -3.44 -31.12
CA ASN A 252 5.19 -4.33 -29.95
C ASN A 252 3.93 -4.23 -29.06
N LEU A 253 3.44 -3.00 -28.82
CA LEU A 253 2.23 -2.78 -28.04
C LEU A 253 1.00 -3.35 -28.75
N SER A 254 0.86 -3.10 -30.06
CA SER A 254 -0.22 -3.58 -30.91
C SER A 254 -0.29 -5.11 -30.90
N GLU A 255 0.83 -5.79 -31.14
CA GLU A 255 0.91 -7.25 -31.13
C GLU A 255 0.51 -7.85 -29.78
N ARG A 256 0.99 -7.27 -28.67
CA ARG A 256 0.63 -7.72 -27.32
C ARG A 256 -0.86 -7.53 -27.03
N ILE A 257 -1.45 -6.40 -27.42
CA ILE A 257 -2.89 -6.17 -27.24
C ILE A 257 -3.70 -7.19 -28.03
N ILE A 258 -3.36 -7.43 -29.29
CA ILE A 258 -4.07 -8.40 -30.13
C ILE A 258 -3.99 -9.80 -29.50
N ARG A 259 -2.79 -10.25 -29.13
CA ARG A 259 -2.57 -11.58 -28.55
C ARG A 259 -3.24 -11.74 -27.19
N ASP A 260 -2.96 -10.83 -26.25
CA ASP A 260 -3.28 -11.02 -24.83
C ASP A 260 -4.69 -10.51 -24.48
N VAL A 261 -5.20 -9.50 -25.20
CA VAL A 261 -6.48 -8.85 -24.89
C VAL A 261 -7.58 -9.27 -25.83
N ILE A 262 -7.35 -9.25 -27.16
CA ILE A 262 -8.37 -9.54 -28.17
C ILE A 262 -8.58 -11.05 -28.32
N HIS A 263 -7.51 -11.80 -28.62
CA HIS A 263 -7.58 -13.26 -28.68
C HIS A 263 -7.73 -13.86 -27.28
N GLY A 264 -6.89 -13.43 -26.34
CA GLY A 264 -6.91 -13.89 -24.95
C GLY A 264 -6.77 -15.42 -24.82
N THR A 265 -6.93 -15.92 -23.59
CA THR A 265 -6.93 -17.37 -23.30
C THR A 265 -8.34 -17.95 -23.14
N ASP A 266 -9.37 -17.10 -23.15
CA ASP A 266 -10.74 -17.44 -22.81
C ASP A 266 -11.66 -17.24 -24.02
N THR A 267 -12.00 -18.35 -24.69
CA THR A 267 -12.76 -18.40 -25.96
C THR A 267 -14.19 -17.87 -25.86
N TYR A 268 -14.72 -17.67 -24.64
CA TYR A 268 -16.12 -17.29 -24.41
C TYR A 268 -16.37 -15.79 -24.24
N ARG A 269 -15.33 -14.93 -24.27
CA ARG A 269 -15.47 -13.60 -23.63
C ARG A 269 -15.34 -12.35 -24.49
N LYS A 270 -14.90 -12.36 -25.75
CA LYS A 270 -14.63 -11.06 -26.44
C LYS A 270 -14.98 -11.01 -27.93
N THR A 271 -14.26 -11.73 -28.79
CA THR A 271 -14.39 -11.63 -30.26
C THR A 271 -13.87 -12.92 -30.89
N SER A 272 -14.49 -13.40 -31.98
CA SER A 272 -13.97 -14.56 -32.71
C SER A 272 -12.82 -14.17 -33.66
N PRO A 273 -11.87 -15.07 -33.99
CA PRO A 273 -10.81 -14.75 -34.96
C PRO A 273 -11.35 -14.25 -36.31
N GLN A 274 -12.46 -14.83 -36.78
CA GLN A 274 -13.10 -14.43 -38.04
C GLN A 274 -13.72 -13.04 -37.97
N GLU A 275 -14.34 -12.69 -36.85
CA GLU A 275 -14.92 -11.37 -36.62
C GLU A 275 -13.83 -10.29 -36.52
N PHE A 276 -12.70 -10.62 -35.87
CA PHE A 276 -11.55 -9.72 -35.80
C PHE A 276 -10.90 -9.52 -37.17
N GLU A 277 -10.69 -10.58 -37.95
CA GLU A 277 -10.15 -10.51 -39.31
C GLU A 277 -11.07 -9.71 -40.25
N ALA A 278 -12.39 -9.90 -40.13
CA ALA A 278 -13.38 -9.09 -40.86
C ALA A 278 -13.30 -7.60 -40.48
N PHE A 279 -13.07 -7.29 -39.20
CA PHE A 279 -12.88 -5.92 -38.74
C PHE A 279 -11.56 -5.31 -39.28
N GLN A 280 -10.44 -6.04 -39.22
CA GLN A 280 -9.17 -5.59 -39.80
C GLN A 280 -9.33 -5.30 -41.30
N THR A 281 -9.93 -6.22 -42.03
CA THR A 281 -10.24 -6.07 -43.47
C THR A 281 -11.11 -4.84 -43.71
N PHE A 282 -12.11 -4.60 -42.87
CA PHE A 282 -12.97 -3.42 -42.98
C PHE A 282 -12.17 -2.11 -42.80
N VAL A 283 -11.28 -2.05 -41.81
CA VAL A 283 -10.45 -0.86 -41.53
C VAL A 283 -9.44 -0.60 -42.65
N GLU A 284 -8.75 -1.65 -43.13
CA GLU A 284 -7.75 -1.55 -44.20
C GLU A 284 -8.37 -1.11 -45.54
N ASN A 285 -9.63 -1.44 -45.80
CA ASN A 285 -10.36 -1.06 -47.02
C ASN A 285 -11.07 0.31 -46.93
N ARG A 286 -10.67 1.15 -45.98
CA ARG A 286 -11.20 2.51 -45.80
C ARG A 286 -10.06 3.52 -45.83
N LEU A 287 -10.42 4.79 -46.07
CA LEU A 287 -9.47 5.89 -45.96
C LEU A 287 -8.98 6.01 -44.50
N PRO A 288 -7.76 6.55 -44.26
CA PRO A 288 -7.24 6.74 -42.92
C PRO A 288 -8.22 7.50 -42.03
N PHE A 289 -8.34 7.05 -40.78
CA PHE A 289 -9.15 7.71 -39.77
C PHE A 289 -8.23 8.53 -38.87
N ASP A 290 -8.52 9.83 -38.72
CA ASP A 290 -7.78 10.69 -37.78
C ASP A 290 -8.24 10.48 -36.33
N ILE A 291 -9.51 10.06 -36.13
CA ILE A 291 -10.14 9.95 -34.82
C ILE A 291 -10.97 8.67 -34.75
N VAL A 292 -10.74 7.86 -33.71
CA VAL A 292 -11.55 6.70 -33.35
C VAL A 292 -12.37 7.04 -32.11
N ILE A 293 -13.67 6.78 -32.13
CA ILE A 293 -14.61 7.13 -31.06
C ILE A 293 -15.14 5.85 -30.41
N ASP A 294 -14.96 5.71 -29.09
CA ASP A 294 -15.65 4.71 -28.30
C ASP A 294 -17.12 5.14 -28.08
N GLY A 295 -17.99 4.67 -28.97
CA GLY A 295 -19.41 5.03 -28.96
C GLY A 295 -20.15 4.62 -27.69
N LEU A 296 -19.77 3.49 -27.06
CA LEU A 296 -20.40 3.05 -25.81
C LEU A 296 -20.05 4.00 -24.68
N ASN A 297 -18.77 4.36 -24.54
CA ASN A 297 -18.34 5.30 -23.51
C ASN A 297 -19.00 6.68 -23.73
N VAL A 298 -19.06 7.16 -24.97
CA VAL A 298 -19.76 8.42 -25.31
C VAL A 298 -21.24 8.37 -24.94
N SER A 299 -21.94 7.26 -25.20
CA SER A 299 -23.37 7.12 -24.88
C SER A 299 -23.67 7.13 -23.38
N HIS A 300 -22.72 6.75 -22.54
CA HIS A 300 -22.85 6.67 -21.09
C HIS A 300 -22.38 7.94 -20.35
N ILE A 301 -21.74 8.88 -21.04
CA ILE A 301 -21.41 10.19 -20.47
C ILE A 301 -22.73 10.96 -20.27
N LYS A 302 -23.19 11.04 -19.02
CA LYS A 302 -24.34 11.90 -18.68
C LYS A 302 -24.00 13.35 -19.04
N PRO A 303 -24.93 14.10 -19.66
CA PRO A 303 -24.70 15.52 -19.88
C PRO A 303 -24.49 16.20 -18.53
N ARG A 304 -23.35 16.89 -18.37
CA ARG A 304 -23.21 17.90 -17.32
C ARG A 304 -24.34 18.90 -17.56
N LYS A 305 -25.28 19.04 -16.61
CA LYS A 305 -26.17 20.19 -16.57
C LYS A 305 -25.27 21.43 -16.53
N MET A 306 -25.12 22.12 -17.66
CA MET A 306 -24.70 23.50 -17.65
C MET A 306 -25.83 24.26 -16.97
N GLN A 307 -25.67 24.53 -15.67
CA GLN A 307 -26.30 25.71 -15.08
C GLN A 307 -25.59 26.92 -15.72
N CYS A 308 -26.10 27.33 -16.88
CA CYS A 308 -25.99 28.72 -17.28
C CYS A 308 -26.99 29.49 -16.42
N GLU A 309 -26.56 29.89 -15.23
CA GLU A 309 -27.12 31.10 -14.61
C GLU A 309 -26.41 32.27 -15.26
N ASN A 310 -27.12 32.99 -16.12
CA ASN A 310 -26.88 34.38 -16.48
C ASN A 310 -28.12 34.89 -17.24
N VAL A 311 -29.10 35.41 -16.48
CA VAL A 311 -29.63 36.79 -16.58
C VAL A 311 -30.06 37.21 -15.17
#